data_AF-A0A8X8GNK0-F1
#
_entry.id   AF-A0A8X8GNK0-F1
#
_cell.length_a   1.000
_cell.length_b   1.000
_cell.length_c   1.000
_cell.angle_alpha   90.00
_cell.angle_beta   90.00
_cell.angle_gamma   90.00
#
_symmetry.space_group_name_H-M   'P 1'
#
loop_
_entity.id
_entity.type
_entity.pdbx_description
1 polymer ?
#
loop_
_entity_poly.entity_id
_entity_poly.type
_entity_poly.pdbx_seq_one_letter_code
_entity_poly.pdbx_strand_id
1 'polypeptide(L)'
;MENTLTVNQLQELLRIQKEFDDRIPTLNLQDSKIAYVVEFFEWFNTLETFKNWKKKPGKPLDVQLDELADMLAFGLSITHQLNLDVTEETVENLNNIMQAAKDIDKHLDDIDILSEVYTNLGKNIFNRDSTNSDALTFLTYPFAFSVEYYSLDQLIDAYNKKMEVNHARQDGTTDKDKGYV
;
A
#
# COMPACT_ATOMS: atom_id res chain seq x y z
N MET A 1 18.13 10.57 4.42
CA MET A 1 17.35 10.44 3.18
C MET A 1 16.09 11.26 3.37
N GLU A 2 15.75 12.10 2.40
CA GLU A 2 14.51 12.89 2.45
C GLU A 2 13.33 11.95 2.23
N ASN A 3 12.39 11.88 3.17
CA ASN A 3 11.14 11.11 3.02
C ASN A 3 10.16 11.87 2.11
N THR A 4 10.61 12.20 0.90
CA THR A 4 9.88 13.03 -0.05
C THR A 4 9.68 12.25 -1.34
N LEU A 5 8.42 12.07 -1.72
CA LEU A 5 8.01 11.47 -2.98
C LEU A 5 8.13 12.51 -4.10
N THR A 6 8.69 12.11 -5.24
CA THR A 6 8.71 12.92 -6.46
C THR A 6 7.65 12.43 -7.44
N VAL A 7 7.23 13.32 -8.35
CA VAL A 7 6.32 12.96 -9.47
C VAL A 7 6.87 11.80 -10.30
N ASN A 8 8.17 11.84 -10.63
CA ASN A 8 8.80 10.76 -11.39
C ASN A 8 8.76 9.42 -10.64
N GLN A 9 8.98 9.40 -9.32
CA GLN A 9 8.86 8.17 -8.54
C GLN A 9 7.43 7.63 -8.56
N LEU A 10 6.42 8.47 -8.31
CA LEU A 10 5.03 8.02 -8.31
C LEU A 10 4.58 7.53 -9.70
N GLN A 11 4.99 8.22 -10.77
CA GLN A 11 4.71 7.81 -12.14
C GLN A 11 5.39 6.48 -12.48
N GLU A 12 6.60 6.24 -12.01
CA GLU A 12 7.29 4.96 -12.22
C GLU A 12 6.61 3.81 -11.47
N LEU A 13 6.21 4.01 -10.21
CA LEU A 13 5.44 3.03 -9.45
C LEU A 13 4.14 2.67 -10.16
N LEU A 14 3.41 3.67 -10.66
CA LEU A 14 2.18 3.48 -11.43
C LEU A 14 2.42 2.75 -12.75
N ARG A 15 3.50 3.07 -13.47
CA ARG A 15 3.86 2.38 -14.71
C ARG A 15 4.10 0.90 -14.46
N ILE A 16 4.90 0.56 -13.45
CA ILE A 16 5.17 -0.84 -13.06
C ILE A 16 3.86 -1.56 -12.72
N GLN A 17 2.99 -0.95 -11.90
CA GLN A 17 1.71 -1.57 -11.53
C GLN A 17 0.83 -1.79 -12.75
N LYS A 18 0.79 -0.82 -13.67
CA LYS A 18 -0.01 -0.92 -14.90
C LYS A 18 0.41 -2.10 -15.77
N GLU A 19 1.72 -2.30 -15.94
CA GLU A 19 2.26 -3.41 -16.74
C GLU A 19 1.91 -4.78 -16.14
N PHE A 20 1.79 -4.87 -14.82
CA PHE A 20 1.30 -6.07 -14.15
C PHE A 20 -0.21 -6.25 -14.32
N ASP A 21 -0.99 -5.20 -14.03
CA ASP A 21 -2.45 -5.19 -14.06
C ASP A 21 -3.01 -5.49 -15.45
N ASP A 22 -2.36 -5.01 -16.51
CA ASP A 22 -2.75 -5.28 -17.91
C ASP A 22 -2.69 -6.79 -18.27
N ARG A 23 -2.07 -7.62 -17.41
CA ARG A 23 -2.00 -9.08 -17.55
C ARG A 23 -3.09 -9.83 -16.78
N ILE A 24 -3.93 -9.13 -16.00
CA ILE A 24 -4.97 -9.71 -15.15
C ILE A 24 -6.34 -9.48 -15.82
N PRO A 25 -6.86 -10.44 -16.62
CA PRO A 25 -8.09 -10.23 -17.41
C PRO A 25 -9.36 -10.06 -16.56
N THR A 26 -9.33 -10.46 -15.30
CA THR A 26 -10.45 -10.39 -14.36
C THR A 26 -10.34 -9.21 -13.38
N LEU A 27 -9.38 -8.30 -13.59
CA LEU A 27 -9.16 -7.16 -12.73
C LEU A 27 -10.45 -6.33 -12.58
N ASN A 28 -10.82 -6.03 -11.34
CA ASN A 28 -11.97 -5.19 -11.05
C ASN A 28 -11.78 -4.44 -9.73
N LEU A 29 -12.48 -3.29 -9.64
CA LEU A 29 -12.28 -2.33 -8.57
C LEU A 29 -12.74 -2.88 -7.23
N GLN A 30 -13.82 -3.67 -7.22
CA GLN A 30 -14.37 -4.23 -6.00
C GLN A 30 -13.37 -5.18 -5.34
N ASP A 31 -12.81 -6.11 -6.09
CA ASP A 31 -11.84 -7.07 -5.56
C ASP A 31 -10.55 -6.37 -5.15
N SER A 32 -10.11 -5.35 -5.89
CA SER A 32 -8.93 -4.56 -5.55
C SER A 32 -9.10 -3.80 -4.23
N LYS A 33 -10.28 -3.21 -3.99
CA LYS A 33 -10.62 -2.55 -2.71
C LYS A 33 -10.66 -3.53 -1.54
N ILE A 34 -11.17 -4.74 -1.76
CA ILE A 34 -11.18 -5.80 -0.74
C ILE A 34 -9.74 -6.20 -0.41
N ALA A 35 -8.94 -6.49 -1.45
CA ALA A 35 -7.55 -6.90 -1.30
C ALA A 35 -6.74 -5.84 -0.56
N TYR A 36 -6.85 -4.56 -0.92
CA TYR A 36 -6.19 -3.46 -0.23
C TYR A 36 -6.36 -3.48 1.31
N VAL A 37 -7.56 -3.82 1.80
CA VAL A 37 -7.82 -3.89 3.25
C VAL A 37 -7.42 -5.21 3.87
N VAL A 38 -7.49 -6.31 3.12
CA VAL A 38 -6.86 -7.57 3.54
C VAL A 38 -5.37 -7.33 3.78
N GLU A 39 -4.66 -6.74 2.81
CA GLU A 39 -3.23 -6.45 2.92
C GLU A 39 -2.90 -5.48 4.06
N PHE A 40 -3.75 -4.48 4.33
CA PHE A 40 -3.60 -3.66 5.53
C PHE A 40 -3.58 -4.51 6.81
N PHE A 41 -4.49 -5.48 6.94
CA PHE A 41 -4.54 -6.35 8.11
C PHE A 41 -3.38 -7.36 8.15
N GLU A 42 -2.92 -7.85 7.00
CA GLU A 42 -1.74 -8.71 6.90
C GLU A 42 -0.49 -7.95 7.39
N TRP A 43 -0.28 -6.74 6.87
CA TRP A 43 0.77 -5.82 7.33
C TRP A 43 0.65 -5.49 8.82
N PHE A 44 -0.52 -5.07 9.30
CA PHE A 44 -0.72 -4.75 10.71
C PHE A 44 -0.43 -5.95 11.62
N ASN A 45 -0.77 -7.15 11.17
CA ASN A 45 -0.45 -8.40 11.87
C ASN A 45 1.05 -8.72 11.90
N THR A 46 1.88 -8.11 11.04
CA THR A 46 3.35 -8.21 11.10
C THR A 46 3.99 -7.31 12.15
N LEU A 47 3.34 -6.20 12.50
CA LEU A 47 3.79 -5.31 13.58
C LEU A 47 3.65 -6.00 14.95
N GLU A 48 2.62 -6.84 15.09
CA GLU A 48 2.33 -7.63 16.29
C GLU A 48 2.13 -6.80 17.57
N THR A 49 1.76 -5.53 17.44
CA THR A 49 1.51 -4.60 18.56
C THR A 49 0.49 -5.13 19.57
N PHE A 50 -0.51 -5.88 19.10
CA PHE A 50 -1.53 -6.50 19.95
C PHE A 50 -1.12 -7.84 20.58
N LYS A 51 0.00 -8.45 20.16
CA LYS A 51 0.39 -9.81 20.58
C LYS A 51 1.19 -9.80 21.89
N ASN A 52 0.54 -9.40 22.98
CA ASN A 52 1.14 -9.28 24.33
C ASN A 52 1.74 -10.59 24.89
N TRP A 53 1.40 -11.75 24.34
CA TRP A 53 1.97 -13.05 24.72
C TRP A 53 3.32 -13.36 24.04
N LYS A 54 3.80 -12.51 23.13
CA LYS A 54 5.11 -12.68 22.48
C LYS A 54 6.22 -11.98 23.24
N LYS A 55 7.35 -12.67 23.41
CA LYS A 55 8.56 -12.11 24.04
C LYS A 55 9.24 -11.02 23.20
N LYS A 56 9.13 -11.11 21.88
CA LYS A 56 9.67 -10.17 20.89
C LYS A 56 8.62 -9.99 19.79
N PRO A 57 7.65 -9.06 19.97
CA PRO A 57 6.70 -8.74 18.92
C PRO A 57 7.41 -8.05 17.75
N GLY A 58 6.78 -8.12 16.58
CA GLY A 58 7.31 -7.62 15.32
C GLY A 58 8.00 -8.72 14.53
N LYS A 59 7.55 -8.93 13.30
CA LYS A 59 8.25 -9.79 12.33
C LYS A 59 9.56 -9.13 11.87
N PRO A 60 10.46 -9.87 11.19
CA PRO A 60 11.61 -9.26 10.52
C PRO A 60 11.20 -8.11 9.59
N LEU A 61 12.04 -7.07 9.50
CA LEU A 61 11.75 -5.83 8.77
C LEU A 61 11.39 -6.06 7.29
N ASP A 62 12.10 -6.96 6.62
CA ASP A 62 11.84 -7.37 5.24
C ASP A 62 10.45 -7.97 5.08
N VAL A 63 9.98 -8.75 6.05
CA VAL A 63 8.61 -9.30 6.03
C VAL A 63 7.57 -8.21 6.23
N GLN A 64 7.81 -7.26 7.15
CA GLN A 64 6.85 -6.17 7.36
C GLN A 64 6.74 -5.27 6.12
N LEU A 65 7.88 -4.94 5.48
CA LEU A 65 7.91 -4.14 4.26
C LEU A 65 7.32 -4.87 3.06
N ASP A 66 7.45 -6.20 2.98
CA ASP A 66 6.82 -7.01 1.94
C ASP A 66 5.28 -6.89 2.03
N GLU A 67 4.67 -7.06 3.19
CA GLU A 67 3.20 -6.90 3.31
C GLU A 67 2.75 -5.44 3.06
N LEU A 68 3.51 -4.43 3.51
CA LEU A 68 3.17 -3.02 3.22
C LEU A 68 3.24 -2.73 1.71
N ALA A 69 4.17 -3.38 1.00
CA ALA A 69 4.28 -3.29 -0.44
C ALA A 69 3.11 -3.94 -1.18
N ASP A 70 2.48 -5.00 -0.64
CA ASP A 70 1.24 -5.55 -1.20
C ASP A 70 0.11 -4.52 -1.10
N MET A 71 -0.03 -3.85 0.06
CA MET A 71 -0.99 -2.76 0.24
C MET A 71 -0.75 -1.61 -0.75
N LEU A 72 0.52 -1.21 -0.96
CA LEU A 72 0.87 -0.19 -1.97
C LEU A 72 0.49 -0.64 -3.39
N ALA A 73 0.75 -1.90 -3.76
CA ALA A 73 0.43 -2.43 -5.09
C ALA A 73 -1.08 -2.30 -5.40
N PHE A 74 -1.94 -2.67 -4.46
CA PHE A 74 -3.39 -2.48 -4.64
C PHE A 74 -3.79 -0.99 -4.63
N GLY A 75 -3.13 -0.13 -3.87
CA GLY A 75 -3.36 1.32 -3.91
C GLY A 75 -3.06 1.94 -5.28
N LEU A 76 -1.94 1.53 -5.90
CA LEU A 76 -1.57 1.90 -7.27
C LEU A 76 -2.55 1.32 -8.31
N SER A 77 -2.99 0.07 -8.13
CA SER A 77 -3.98 -0.55 -9.02
C SER A 77 -5.33 0.16 -8.99
N ILE A 78 -5.81 0.52 -7.80
CA ILE A 78 -7.06 1.28 -7.62
C ILE A 78 -6.94 2.67 -8.28
N THR A 79 -5.75 3.28 -8.23
CA THR A 79 -5.47 4.56 -8.88
C THR A 79 -5.73 4.52 -10.38
N HIS A 80 -5.26 3.46 -11.06
CA HIS A 80 -5.55 3.24 -12.48
C HIS A 80 -7.04 2.99 -12.73
N GLN A 81 -7.67 2.14 -11.93
CA GLN A 81 -9.08 1.75 -12.11
C GLN A 81 -10.06 2.92 -11.89
N LEU A 82 -9.68 3.89 -11.06
CA LEU A 82 -10.43 5.12 -10.82
C LEU A 82 -10.00 6.28 -11.73
N ASN A 83 -9.02 6.09 -12.61
CA ASN A 83 -8.49 7.08 -13.55
C ASN A 83 -8.08 8.39 -12.86
N LEU A 84 -7.37 8.30 -11.73
CA LEU A 84 -6.76 9.47 -11.11
C LEU A 84 -5.58 9.95 -11.96
N ASP A 85 -5.62 11.19 -12.39
CA ASP A 85 -4.48 11.86 -13.02
C ASP A 85 -3.49 12.30 -11.94
N VAL A 86 -2.23 11.87 -12.06
CA VAL A 86 -1.19 12.20 -11.09
C VAL A 86 -0.45 13.44 -11.53
N THR A 87 -0.59 14.49 -10.72
CA THR A 87 0.02 15.81 -10.93
C THR A 87 1.01 16.14 -9.82
N GLU A 88 1.66 17.30 -9.93
CA GLU A 88 2.47 17.86 -8.83
C GLU A 88 1.63 18.05 -7.55
N GLU A 89 0.37 18.47 -7.68
CA GLU A 89 -0.55 18.64 -6.54
C GLU A 89 -0.84 17.31 -5.84
N THR A 90 -1.00 16.21 -6.60
CA THR A 90 -1.16 14.86 -6.03
C THR A 90 0.03 14.50 -5.14
N VAL A 91 1.25 14.74 -5.63
CA VAL A 91 2.48 14.43 -4.91
C VAL A 91 2.70 15.35 -3.72
N GLU A 92 2.41 16.65 -3.86
CA GLU A 92 2.45 17.60 -2.75
C GLU A 92 1.50 17.18 -1.62
N ASN A 93 0.27 16.78 -1.95
CA ASN A 93 -0.68 16.27 -0.98
C ASN A 93 -0.17 15.02 -0.25
N LEU A 94 0.41 14.06 -0.98
CA LEU A 94 1.00 12.86 -0.37
C LEU A 94 2.20 13.22 0.53
N ASN A 95 3.07 14.13 0.11
CA ASN A 95 4.20 14.61 0.90
C ASN A 95 3.75 15.31 2.19
N ASN A 96 2.72 16.16 2.11
CA ASN A 96 2.14 16.82 3.27
C ASN A 96 1.58 15.81 4.27
N ILE A 97 0.91 14.76 3.79
CA ILE A 97 0.38 13.70 4.66
C ILE A 97 1.50 12.88 5.27
N MET A 98 2.53 12.51 4.50
CA MET A 98 3.71 11.83 5.04
C MET A 98 4.41 12.66 6.12
N GLN A 99 4.58 13.96 5.88
CA GLN A 99 5.17 14.86 6.88
C GLN A 99 4.31 14.91 8.15
N ALA A 100 2.99 15.04 8.01
CA ALA A 100 2.07 14.99 9.14
C ALA A 100 2.13 13.67 9.91
N ALA A 101 2.16 12.52 9.21
CA ALA A 101 2.25 11.20 9.83
C ALA A 101 3.57 11.03 10.60
N LYS A 102 4.68 11.56 10.07
CA LYS A 102 5.99 11.51 10.73
C LYS A 102 6.05 12.37 12.01
N ASP A 103 5.34 13.49 12.03
CA ASP A 103 5.33 14.43 13.16
C ASP A 103 4.35 14.02 14.27
N ILE A 104 3.51 13.01 14.00
CA ILE A 104 2.50 12.52 14.92
C ILE A 104 3.10 11.39 15.79
N ASP A 105 3.14 11.59 17.11
CA ASP A 105 3.43 10.56 18.12
C ASP A 105 2.15 9.73 18.41
N LYS A 106 1.55 9.18 17.35
CA LYS A 106 0.35 8.34 17.44
C LYS A 106 0.56 7.14 16.54
N HIS A 107 0.46 5.96 17.14
CA HIS A 107 0.72 4.69 16.49
C HIS A 107 -0.50 3.78 16.51
N LEU A 108 -0.51 2.76 15.67
CA LEU A 108 -1.63 1.81 15.55
C LEU A 108 -1.78 0.87 16.76
N ASP A 109 -0.90 0.97 17.77
CA ASP A 109 -1.08 0.34 19.08
C ASP A 109 -1.99 1.16 20.02
N ASP A 110 -2.33 2.40 19.66
CA ASP A 110 -3.40 3.19 20.26
C ASP A 110 -4.75 2.84 19.62
N ILE A 111 -5.72 2.48 20.46
CA ILE A 111 -7.06 2.04 20.03
C ILE A 111 -7.87 3.13 19.33
N ASP A 112 -7.69 4.39 19.70
CA ASP A 112 -8.43 5.51 19.10
C ASP A 112 -7.91 5.76 17.67
N ILE A 113 -6.61 5.62 17.47
CA ILE A 113 -5.94 5.74 16.16
C ILE A 113 -6.32 4.58 15.25
N LEU A 114 -6.25 3.35 15.78
CA LEU A 114 -6.68 2.17 15.05
C LEU A 114 -8.17 2.25 14.66
N SER A 115 -9.02 2.75 15.56
CA SER A 115 -10.45 2.96 15.30
C SER A 115 -10.69 3.99 14.19
N GLU A 116 -9.94 5.09 14.17
CA GLU A 116 -10.00 6.09 13.11
C GLU A 116 -9.61 5.50 11.74
N VAL A 117 -8.46 4.82 11.69
CA VAL A 117 -7.97 4.17 10.45
C VAL A 117 -8.97 3.12 9.97
N TYR A 118 -9.44 2.24 10.86
CA TYR A 118 -10.44 1.22 10.53
C TYR A 118 -11.74 1.82 10.00
N THR A 119 -12.24 2.88 10.63
CA THR A 119 -13.46 3.57 10.20
C THR A 119 -13.30 4.18 8.82
N ASN A 120 -12.15 4.81 8.54
CA ASN A 120 -11.88 5.44 7.25
C ASN A 120 -11.65 4.40 6.14
N LEU A 121 -10.92 3.32 6.42
CA LEU A 121 -10.82 2.17 5.50
C LEU A 121 -12.19 1.60 5.16
N GLY A 122 -13.05 1.40 6.18
CA GLY A 122 -14.42 0.94 5.98
C GLY A 122 -15.23 1.86 5.07
N LYS A 123 -15.18 3.18 5.28
CA LYS A 123 -15.85 4.16 4.40
C LYS A 123 -15.40 4.03 2.94
N ASN A 124 -14.10 3.86 2.69
CA ASN A 124 -13.55 3.79 1.34
C ASN A 124 -13.92 2.49 0.60
N ILE A 125 -13.92 1.35 1.31
CA ILE A 125 -14.30 0.06 0.72
C ILE A 125 -15.79 0.06 0.39
N PHE A 126 -16.63 0.48 1.33
CA PHE A 126 -18.08 0.38 1.17
C PHE A 126 -18.66 1.51 0.32
N ASN A 127 -17.86 2.51 -0.08
CA ASN A 127 -18.24 3.49 -1.09
C ASN A 127 -18.35 2.82 -2.47
N ARG A 128 -19.58 2.59 -2.91
CA ARG A 128 -19.89 2.01 -4.23
C ARG A 128 -19.75 3.03 -5.36
N ASP A 129 -19.85 4.32 -5.05
CA ASP A 129 -19.82 5.42 -6.01
C ASP A 129 -18.47 6.14 -5.96
N SER A 130 -17.37 5.37 -5.89
CA SER A 130 -16.04 5.96 -5.79
C SER A 130 -15.66 6.76 -7.02
N THR A 131 -15.11 7.94 -6.77
CA THR A 131 -14.63 8.87 -7.79
C THR A 131 -13.12 8.76 -7.96
N ASN A 132 -12.58 9.42 -8.99
CA ASN A 132 -11.13 9.55 -9.15
C ASN A 132 -10.44 10.18 -7.92
N SER A 133 -11.08 11.13 -7.24
CA SER A 133 -10.53 11.75 -6.03
C SER A 133 -10.38 10.76 -4.87
N ASP A 134 -11.20 9.72 -4.81
CA ASP A 134 -11.09 8.70 -3.75
C ASP A 134 -9.80 7.88 -3.87
N ALA A 135 -9.25 7.73 -5.08
CA ALA A 135 -8.01 7.01 -5.33
C ALA A 135 -6.84 7.52 -4.49
N LEU A 136 -6.77 8.83 -4.26
CA LEU A 136 -5.73 9.45 -3.44
C LEU A 136 -5.68 8.84 -2.03
N THR A 137 -6.85 8.49 -1.48
CA THR A 137 -6.94 7.88 -0.15
C THR A 137 -6.30 6.49 -0.08
N PHE A 138 -6.31 5.74 -1.19
CA PHE A 138 -5.66 4.44 -1.28
C PHE A 138 -4.14 4.55 -1.48
N LEU A 139 -3.63 5.72 -1.88
CA LEU A 139 -2.18 5.99 -1.88
C LEU A 139 -1.73 6.51 -0.51
N THR A 140 -2.58 7.29 0.17
CA THR A 140 -2.24 7.95 1.44
C THR A 140 -1.72 7.00 2.51
N TYR A 141 -2.44 5.90 2.79
CA TYR A 141 -2.08 5.02 3.91
C TYR A 141 -0.73 4.31 3.76
N PRO A 142 -0.42 3.61 2.65
CA PRO A 142 0.89 2.94 2.53
C PRO A 142 2.04 3.94 2.62
N PHE A 143 1.91 5.14 2.03
CA PHE A 143 2.94 6.18 2.15
C PHE A 143 3.05 6.74 3.58
N ALA A 144 1.93 7.03 4.26
CA ALA A 144 1.93 7.49 5.65
C ALA A 144 2.57 6.45 6.59
N PHE A 145 2.17 5.18 6.49
CA PHE A 145 2.75 4.10 7.28
C PHE A 145 4.23 3.87 6.97
N SER A 146 4.66 4.11 5.73
CA SER A 146 6.07 3.98 5.37
C SER A 146 6.96 4.94 6.16
N VAL A 147 6.51 6.17 6.40
CA VAL A 147 7.31 7.18 7.10
C VAL A 147 7.09 7.18 8.61
N GLU A 148 5.98 6.61 9.08
CA GLU A 148 5.70 6.38 10.49
C GLU A 148 6.54 5.22 11.04
N TYR A 149 6.62 4.10 10.32
CA TYR A 149 7.28 2.87 10.80
C TYR A 149 8.65 2.60 10.16
N TYR A 150 8.94 3.18 8.99
CA TYR A 150 10.11 2.83 8.16
C TYR A 150 10.74 4.08 7.49
N SER A 151 10.99 4.00 6.19
CA SER A 151 11.28 5.13 5.30
C SER A 151 10.61 4.91 3.95
N LEU A 152 10.42 6.00 3.21
CA LEU A 152 9.85 5.96 1.86
C LEU A 152 10.69 5.06 0.93
N ASP A 153 12.02 5.21 0.98
CA ASP A 153 12.94 4.43 0.14
C ASP A 153 12.82 2.92 0.41
N GLN A 154 12.64 2.52 1.68
CA GLN A 154 12.44 1.12 2.03
C GLN A 154 11.14 0.53 1.47
N LEU A 155 10.05 1.31 1.47
CA LEU A 155 8.79 0.88 0.86
C LEU A 155 8.94 0.74 -0.65
N ILE A 156 9.55 1.72 -1.33
CA ILE A 156 9.77 1.68 -2.78
C ILE A 156 10.64 0.48 -3.17
N ASP A 157 11.73 0.22 -2.43
CA ASP A 157 12.59 -0.94 -2.66
C ASP A 157 11.87 -2.28 -2.47
N ALA A 158 11.01 -2.38 -1.45
CA ALA A 158 10.22 -3.57 -1.19
C ALA A 158 9.17 -3.81 -2.30
N TYR A 159 8.47 -2.75 -2.71
CA TYR A 159 7.53 -2.80 -3.83
C TYR A 159 8.20 -3.23 -5.13
N ASN A 160 9.34 -2.64 -5.49
CA ASN A 160 10.04 -3.02 -6.72
C ASN A 160 10.44 -4.50 -6.73
N LYS A 161 11.01 -5.01 -5.62
CA LYS A 161 11.35 -6.43 -5.48
C LYS A 161 10.13 -7.34 -5.58
N LYS A 162 9.03 -6.94 -4.95
CA LYS A 162 7.77 -7.68 -5.00
C LYS A 162 7.21 -7.73 -6.41
N MET A 163 7.25 -6.62 -7.15
CA MET A 163 6.78 -6.57 -8.53
C MET A 163 7.66 -7.42 -9.46
N GLU A 164 8.98 -7.45 -9.27
CA GLU A 164 9.84 -8.41 -10.00
C GLU A 164 9.37 -9.86 -9.80
N VAL A 165 9.08 -10.25 -8.56
CA VAL A 165 8.57 -11.60 -8.24
C VAL A 165 7.19 -11.82 -8.83
N ASN A 166 6.29 -10.84 -8.77
CA ASN A 166 4.94 -10.93 -9.30
C ASN A 166 4.91 -11.05 -10.83
N HIS A 167 5.74 -10.29 -11.55
CA HIS A 167 5.91 -10.46 -12.98
C HIS A 167 6.47 -11.86 -13.30
N ALA A 168 7.47 -12.33 -12.56
CA ALA A 168 8.04 -13.66 -12.73
C ALA A 168 7.01 -14.78 -12.49
N ARG A 169 6.09 -14.60 -11.52
CA ARG A 169 4.95 -15.49 -11.27
C ARG A 169 4.01 -15.55 -12.46
N GLN A 170 3.65 -14.39 -13.02
CA GLN A 170 2.79 -14.31 -14.20
C GLN A 170 3.48 -14.84 -15.47
N ASP A 171 4.82 -14.83 -15.53
CA ASP A 171 5.60 -15.47 -16.60
C ASP A 171 5.73 -17.00 -16.41
N GLY A 172 5.20 -17.55 -15.31
CA GLY A 172 5.34 -18.96 -14.95
C GLY A 172 6.79 -19.36 -14.64
N THR A 173 7.65 -18.42 -14.26
CA THR A 173 9.08 -18.68 -13.98
C THR A 173 9.37 -18.93 -12.50
N THR A 174 8.48 -18.47 -11.61
CA THR A 174 8.54 -18.62 -10.15
C THR A 174 7.19 -19.11 -9.61
N ASP A 175 7.18 -19.84 -8.48
CA ASP A 175 5.94 -20.27 -7.78
C ASP A 175 4.94 -21.05 -8.66
N LYS A 176 5.44 -21.90 -9.56
CA LYS A 176 4.64 -22.68 -10.53
C LYS A 176 3.51 -23.50 -9.89
N ASP A 177 3.67 -23.94 -8.64
CA ASP A 177 2.69 -24.76 -7.93
C ASP A 177 1.54 -23.94 -7.30
N LYS A 178 1.58 -22.61 -7.38
CA LYS A 178 0.59 -21.70 -6.76
C LYS A 178 -0.54 -21.26 -7.69
N GLY A 179 -0.55 -21.71 -8.95
CA GLY A 179 -1.64 -21.45 -9.89
C GLY A 179 -1.70 -20.03 -10.44
N TYR A 180 -0.58 -19.30 -10.44
CA TYR A 180 -0.43 -18.07 -11.24
C TYR A 180 -0.27 -18.48 -12.72
N VAL A 181 -1.09 -17.89 -13.61
CA VAL A 181 -1.25 -18.18 -15.06
C VAL A 181 -1.26 -19.67 -15.45
#